data_AF-C8PI93-F1
#
_entry.id   AF-C8PI93-F1
#
_cell.length_a   1.000
_cell.length_b   1.000
_cell.length_c   1.000
_cell.angle_alpha   90.00
_cell.angle_beta   90.00
_cell.angle_gamma   90.00
#
_symmetry.space_group_name_H-M   'P 1'
#
loop_
_entity.id
_entity.type
_entity.pdbx_description
1 polymer ?
#
loop_
_entity_poly.entity_id
_entity_poly.type
_entity_poly.pdbx_seq_one_letter_code
_entity_poly.pdbx_strand_id
1 'polypeptide(L)'
;MAFENAIITKEDDEKYGLSALYGKYNYGAKLPNLNFTIDRQLDCWLLKIYSFPDPNYDRALLAKAVWILYCDSTQIYVVLDQKVADTRSDEFHRIWELLDLKPNHTQSLNKQDILCLLKEILEVYGDCDLWKSEPNYTMELQDLTDRKI
;
A
#
# COMPACT_ATOMS: atom_id res chain seq x y z
N MET A 1 11.48 -11.48 11.18
CA MET A 1 11.97 -11.37 9.79
C MET A 1 11.51 -10.01 9.30
N ALA A 2 11.96 -9.53 8.14
CA ALA A 2 11.52 -8.25 7.61
C ALA A 2 10.43 -8.47 6.56
N PHE A 3 9.63 -7.43 6.30
CA PHE A 3 8.71 -7.41 5.17
C PHE A 3 9.45 -7.73 3.86
N GLU A 4 8.75 -8.36 2.91
CA GLU A 4 9.24 -8.59 1.55
C GLU A 4 8.14 -8.34 0.51
N ASN A 5 8.54 -7.93 -0.70
CA ASN A 5 7.65 -7.92 -1.85
C ASN A 5 7.55 -9.33 -2.41
N ALA A 6 6.33 -9.86 -2.51
CA ALA A 6 6.09 -11.24 -2.94
C ALA A 6 4.92 -11.31 -3.91
N ILE A 7 4.94 -12.34 -4.76
CA ILE A 7 3.81 -12.72 -5.60
C ILE A 7 2.81 -13.47 -4.72
N ILE A 8 1.54 -13.09 -4.78
CA ILE A 8 0.46 -13.76 -4.04
C ILE A 8 0.36 -15.23 -4.49
N THR A 9 0.49 -16.16 -3.55
CA THR A 9 0.29 -17.60 -3.82
C THR A 9 -1.18 -18.02 -3.68
N LYS A 10 -1.48 -19.27 -4.04
CA LYS A 10 -2.81 -19.84 -3.82
C LYS A 10 -3.13 -19.98 -2.33
N GLU A 11 -2.14 -20.35 -1.51
CA GLU A 11 -2.28 -20.45 -0.06
C GLU A 11 -2.57 -19.07 0.57
N ASP A 12 -1.91 -18.01 0.08
CA ASP A 12 -2.18 -16.64 0.52
C ASP A 12 -3.62 -16.23 0.17
N ASP A 13 -4.08 -16.55 -1.05
CA ASP A 13 -5.46 -16.27 -1.47
C ASP A 13 -6.49 -17.05 -0.65
N GLU A 14 -6.27 -18.34 -0.41
CA GLU A 14 -7.15 -19.17 0.42
C GLU A 14 -7.20 -18.69 1.86
N LYS A 15 -6.07 -18.21 2.40
CA LYS A 15 -5.98 -17.72 3.78
C LYS A 15 -6.67 -16.38 3.97
N TYR A 16 -6.44 -15.41 3.08
CA TYR A 16 -6.90 -14.03 3.27
C TYR A 16 -8.11 -13.65 2.39
N GLY A 17 -8.52 -14.51 1.46
CA GLY A 17 -9.61 -14.23 0.51
C GLY A 17 -9.30 -13.09 -0.46
N LEU A 18 -8.06 -12.99 -0.93
CA LEU A 18 -7.54 -11.85 -1.71
C LEU A 18 -8.26 -11.67 -3.04
N SER A 19 -8.64 -12.76 -3.71
CA SER A 19 -9.40 -12.78 -4.96
C SER A 19 -10.79 -12.19 -4.78
N ALA A 20 -11.48 -12.59 -3.72
CA ALA A 20 -12.79 -12.04 -3.40
C ALA A 20 -12.68 -10.56 -3.00
N LEU A 21 -11.61 -10.19 -2.27
CA LEU A 21 -11.35 -8.82 -1.85
C LEU A 21 -11.07 -7.91 -3.05
N TYR A 22 -10.16 -8.31 -3.93
CA TYR A 22 -9.77 -7.55 -5.11
C TYR A 22 -10.92 -7.42 -6.12
N GLY A 23 -11.69 -8.50 -6.30
CA GLY A 23 -12.84 -8.53 -7.21
C GLY A 23 -13.98 -7.59 -6.82
N LYS A 24 -14.10 -7.20 -5.54
CA LYS A 24 -15.08 -6.19 -5.10
C LYS A 24 -14.83 -4.81 -5.72
N TYR A 25 -13.57 -4.49 -6.00
CA TYR A 25 -13.15 -3.18 -6.49
C TYR A 25 -12.79 -3.20 -7.98
N ASN A 26 -12.43 -4.37 -8.52
CA ASN A 26 -11.95 -4.54 -9.89
C ASN A 26 -12.74 -5.62 -10.63
N TYR A 27 -13.95 -5.27 -11.10
CA TYR A 27 -14.83 -6.19 -11.82
C TYR A 27 -14.13 -6.80 -13.05
N GLY A 28 -14.06 -8.14 -13.09
CA GLY A 28 -13.51 -8.89 -14.20
C GLY A 28 -11.98 -9.10 -14.18
N ALA A 29 -11.27 -8.53 -13.20
CA ALA A 29 -9.86 -8.84 -12.98
C ALA A 29 -9.70 -10.23 -12.36
N LYS A 30 -8.87 -11.08 -12.95
CA LYS A 30 -8.51 -12.39 -12.39
C LYS A 30 -7.15 -12.28 -11.71
N LEU A 31 -7.08 -12.67 -10.44
CA LEU A 31 -5.82 -13.19 -9.86
C LEU A 31 -5.50 -14.53 -10.58
N PRO A 32 -4.24 -14.83 -10.92
CA PRO A 32 -3.01 -14.48 -10.19
C PRO A 32 -2.00 -13.59 -10.96
N ASN A 33 -1.02 -13.04 -10.22
CA ASN A 33 0.14 -12.17 -10.60
C ASN A 33 0.14 -10.76 -9.96
N LEU A 34 -0.68 -10.53 -8.93
CA LEU A 34 -0.54 -9.33 -8.10
C LEU A 34 0.55 -9.52 -7.05
N ASN A 35 1.27 -8.44 -6.79
CA ASN A 35 2.27 -8.38 -5.72
C ASN A 35 1.65 -7.75 -4.47
N PHE A 36 2.20 -8.12 -3.32
CA PHE A 36 1.96 -7.45 -2.05
C PHE A 36 3.27 -7.37 -1.27
N THR A 37 3.28 -6.54 -0.24
CA THR A 37 4.37 -6.50 0.72
C THR A 37 3.90 -7.21 1.99
N ILE A 38 4.58 -8.28 2.40
CA ILE A 38 4.12 -9.18 3.47
C ILE A 38 5.24 -9.50 4.46
N ASP A 39 4.88 -9.58 5.74
CA ASP A 39 5.61 -10.30 6.77
C ASP A 39 4.75 -11.48 7.23
N ARG A 40 5.17 -12.69 6.86
CA ARG A 40 4.45 -13.93 7.20
C ARG A 40 4.54 -14.31 8.67
N GLN A 41 5.55 -13.83 9.40
CA GLN A 41 5.69 -14.09 10.84
C GLN A 41 4.74 -13.20 11.64
N LEU A 42 4.59 -11.94 11.24
CA LEU A 42 3.68 -10.98 11.87
C LEU A 42 2.23 -11.14 11.39
N ASP A 43 1.97 -12.03 10.42
CA ASP A 43 0.67 -12.14 9.74
C ASP A 43 0.18 -10.78 9.23
N CYS A 44 1.08 -10.02 8.61
CA CYS A 44 0.87 -8.62 8.26
C CYS A 44 1.19 -8.39 6.79
N TRP A 45 0.32 -7.69 6.05
CA TRP A 45 0.56 -7.36 4.65
C TRP A 45 -0.12 -6.07 4.20
N LEU A 46 0.41 -5.48 3.13
CA LEU A 46 -0.16 -4.35 2.43
C LEU A 46 -0.35 -4.68 0.96
N LEU A 47 -1.56 -4.41 0.45
CA LEU A 47 -1.93 -4.66 -0.93
C LEU A 47 -2.64 -3.45 -1.52
N LYS A 48 -2.21 -3.02 -2.71
CA LYS A 48 -2.92 -2.02 -3.52
C LYS A 48 -4.17 -2.66 -4.10
N ILE A 49 -5.33 -2.10 -3.79
CA ILE A 49 -6.63 -2.67 -4.20
C ILE A 49 -7.25 -1.90 -5.34
N TYR A 50 -7.11 -0.57 -5.38
CA TYR A 50 -7.79 0.23 -6.39
C TYR A 50 -7.00 1.50 -6.71
N SER A 51 -6.92 1.83 -8.01
CA SER A 51 -6.36 3.10 -8.48
C SER A 51 -7.49 3.94 -9.09
N PHE A 52 -7.55 5.21 -8.74
CA PHE A 52 -8.59 6.11 -9.26
C PHE A 52 -8.29 6.49 -10.72
N PRO A 53 -9.28 6.52 -11.63
CA PRO A 53 -9.07 7.06 -12.97
C PRO A 53 -8.75 8.55 -12.90
N ASP A 54 -7.80 9.01 -13.72
CA ASP A 54 -7.50 10.42 -13.86
C ASP A 54 -8.58 11.10 -14.72
N PRO A 55 -9.31 12.11 -14.20
CA PRO A 55 -10.35 12.78 -14.97
C PRO A 55 -9.79 13.61 -16.15
N ASN A 56 -8.50 13.93 -16.16
CA ASN A 56 -7.88 14.81 -17.16
C ASN A 56 -7.28 14.07 -18.34
N TYR A 57 -7.07 12.75 -18.23
CA TYR A 57 -6.34 11.97 -19.23
C TYR A 57 -7.03 10.62 -19.49
N ASP A 58 -7.24 10.29 -20.76
CA ASP A 58 -7.85 9.01 -21.14
C ASP A 58 -6.95 7.84 -20.70
N ARG A 59 -7.56 6.86 -20.02
CA ARG A 59 -6.93 5.63 -19.50
C ARG A 59 -5.77 5.84 -18.50
N ALA A 60 -5.56 7.06 -18.02
CA ALA A 60 -4.57 7.31 -16.96
C ALA A 60 -5.17 7.04 -15.58
N LEU A 61 -4.29 6.74 -14.63
CA LEU A 61 -4.64 6.53 -13.23
C LEU A 61 -3.96 7.59 -12.39
N LEU A 62 -4.66 8.06 -11.36
CA LEU A 62 -4.08 8.92 -10.33
C LEU A 62 -3.04 8.14 -9.53
N ALA A 63 -2.05 8.87 -9.02
CA ALA A 63 -1.10 8.38 -8.02
C ALA A 63 -1.81 7.98 -6.72
N LYS A 64 -2.91 8.68 -6.40
CA LYS A 64 -3.86 8.32 -5.36
C LYS A 64 -4.46 6.94 -5.57
N ALA A 65 -4.47 6.12 -4.52
CA ALA A 65 -4.98 4.75 -4.55
C ALA A 65 -5.54 4.32 -3.19
N VAL A 66 -6.40 3.30 -3.22
CA VAL A 66 -6.88 2.57 -2.05
C VAL A 66 -6.02 1.33 -1.86
N TRP A 67 -5.59 1.14 -0.62
CA TRP A 67 -4.81 0.02 -0.15
C TRP A 67 -5.51 -0.64 1.03
N ILE A 68 -5.18 -1.90 1.28
CA ILE A 68 -5.56 -2.61 2.49
C ILE A 68 -4.30 -3.03 3.22
N LEU A 69 -4.19 -2.57 4.46
CA LEU A 69 -3.24 -3.06 5.45
C LEU A 69 -3.97 -4.11 6.29
N TYR A 70 -3.50 -5.35 6.26
CA TYR A 70 -3.96 -6.38 7.17
C TYR A 70 -2.92 -6.55 8.27
N CYS A 71 -3.34 -6.35 9.51
CA CYS A 71 -2.53 -6.58 10.70
C CYS A 71 -3.45 -6.84 11.88
N ASP A 72 -2.99 -7.55 12.91
CA ASP A 72 -3.80 -7.84 14.11
C ASP A 72 -5.17 -8.46 13.75
N SER A 73 -5.15 -9.38 12.78
CA SER A 73 -6.34 -10.02 12.19
C SER A 73 -7.43 -9.06 11.68
N THR A 74 -7.06 -7.80 11.40
CA THR A 74 -7.96 -6.72 11.03
C THR A 74 -7.56 -6.14 9.67
N GLN A 75 -8.54 -5.90 8.80
CA GLN A 75 -8.34 -5.17 7.55
C GLN A 75 -8.54 -3.67 7.79
N ILE A 76 -7.48 -2.89 7.56
CA ILE A 76 -7.48 -1.45 7.61
C ILE A 76 -7.45 -0.90 6.18
N TYR A 77 -8.46 -0.12 5.85
CA TYR A 77 -8.52 0.66 4.62
C TYR A 77 -7.61 1.87 4.73
N VAL A 78 -6.70 1.99 3.77
CA VAL A 78 -5.70 3.05 3.72
C VAL A 78 -5.84 3.77 2.38
N VAL A 79 -5.99 5.09 2.40
CA VAL A 79 -5.96 5.91 1.17
C VAL A 79 -4.64 6.65 1.14
N LEU A 80 -3.81 6.35 0.14
CA LEU A 80 -2.50 6.95 -0.05
C LEU A 80 -2.47 7.73 -1.35
N ASP A 81 -1.79 8.87 -1.34
CA ASP A 81 -1.39 9.61 -2.54
C ASP A 81 0.13 9.67 -2.65
N GLN A 82 0.64 9.45 -3.86
CA GLN A 82 2.08 9.31 -4.10
C GLN A 82 2.60 10.54 -4.82
N LYS A 83 3.66 11.13 -4.29
CA LYS A 83 4.35 12.24 -4.91
C LYS A 83 5.85 11.98 -4.93
N VAL A 84 6.52 12.57 -5.91
CA VAL A 84 7.98 12.58 -5.99
C VAL A 84 8.44 13.96 -5.58
N ALA A 85 9.35 14.06 -4.61
CA ALA A 85 10.03 15.31 -4.36
C ALA A 85 11.01 15.56 -5.51
N ASP A 86 10.98 16.80 -6.04
CA ASP A 86 11.76 17.32 -7.19
C ASP A 86 12.80 16.35 -7.81
N THR A 87 12.56 15.90 -9.04
CA THR A 87 13.38 14.90 -9.76
C THR A 87 14.72 15.43 -10.27
N ARG A 88 15.21 16.55 -9.74
CA ARG A 88 16.45 17.22 -10.17
C ARG A 88 17.69 16.75 -9.40
N SER A 89 17.53 15.96 -8.35
CA SER A 89 18.61 15.31 -7.60
C SER A 89 18.88 13.89 -8.09
N ASP A 90 20.11 13.40 -7.86
CA ASP A 90 20.47 11.97 -7.99
C ASP A 90 19.79 11.08 -6.93
N GLU A 91 18.97 11.67 -6.06
CA GLU A 91 18.16 11.01 -5.04
C GLU A 91 16.70 10.97 -5.48
N PHE A 92 16.11 9.78 -5.39
CA PHE A 92 14.70 9.57 -5.68
C PHE A 92 13.93 9.53 -4.37
N HIS A 93 13.25 10.62 -4.04
CA HIS A 93 12.52 10.75 -2.78
C HIS A 93 11.01 10.64 -2.98
N ARG A 94 10.40 9.63 -2.37
CA ARG A 94 8.97 9.33 -2.43
C ARG A 94 8.24 9.89 -1.21
N ILE A 95 7.26 10.75 -1.44
CA ILE A 95 6.35 11.23 -0.40
C ILE A 95 5.06 10.44 -0.50
N TRP A 96 4.75 9.69 0.55
CA TRP A 96 3.47 9.02 0.74
C TRP A 96 2.57 9.89 1.62
N GLU A 97 1.51 10.44 1.06
CA GLU A 97 0.50 11.20 1.81
C GLU A 97 -0.63 10.25 2.24
N LEU A 98 -0.76 10.03 3.55
CA LEU A 98 -1.88 9.28 4.12
C LEU A 98 -3.10 10.19 4.24
N LEU A 99 -4.11 9.92 3.43
CA LEU A 99 -5.32 10.75 3.32
C LEU A 99 -6.49 10.22 4.16
N ASP A 100 -6.60 8.90 4.32
CA ASP A 100 -7.67 8.28 5.11
C ASP A 100 -7.19 6.94 5.68
N LEU A 101 -7.66 6.59 6.88
CA LEU A 101 -7.29 5.39 7.61
C LEU A 101 -8.49 4.86 8.40
N LYS A 102 -9.03 3.70 8.01
CA LYS A 102 -10.28 3.13 8.59
C LYS A 102 -10.22 1.61 8.77
N PRO A 103 -10.35 1.08 10.00
CA PRO A 103 -10.30 1.82 11.27
C PRO A 103 -8.92 2.43 11.51
N ASN A 104 -8.84 3.45 12.38
CA ASN A 104 -7.57 4.09 12.75
C ASN A 104 -6.88 3.44 13.96
N HIS A 105 -7.40 2.31 14.41
CA HIS A 105 -6.87 1.47 15.48
C HIS A 105 -7.33 0.03 15.23
N THR A 106 -6.60 -0.93 15.79
CA THR A 106 -7.05 -2.32 15.89
C THR A 106 -7.30 -2.66 17.36
N GLN A 107 -7.46 -3.95 17.68
CA GLN A 107 -7.61 -4.39 19.06
C GLN A 107 -6.32 -4.16 19.87
N SER A 108 -5.16 -4.34 19.24
CA SER A 108 -3.84 -4.24 19.89
C SER A 108 -2.98 -3.06 19.44
N LEU A 109 -3.29 -2.42 18.31
CA LEU A 109 -2.48 -1.34 17.73
C LEU A 109 -3.22 -0.01 17.77
N ASN A 110 -2.53 1.03 18.27
CA ASN A 110 -3.01 2.39 18.15
C ASN A 110 -2.64 2.99 16.78
N LYS A 111 -3.14 4.19 16.47
CA LYS A 111 -2.85 4.88 15.20
C LYS A 111 -1.34 5.04 14.94
N GLN A 112 -0.54 5.42 15.94
CA GLN A 112 0.91 5.58 15.78
C GLN A 112 1.61 4.27 15.46
N ASP A 113 1.21 3.16 16.11
CA ASP A 113 1.77 1.85 15.80
C ASP A 113 1.44 1.43 14.36
N ILE A 114 0.22 1.71 13.90
CA ILE A 114 -0.20 1.51 12.50
C ILE A 114 0.64 2.35 11.54
N LEU A 115 0.93 3.61 11.87
CA LEU A 115 1.78 4.49 11.05
C LEU A 115 3.22 3.99 10.97
N CYS A 116 3.78 3.50 12.08
CA CYS A 116 5.11 2.89 12.11
C CYS A 116 5.17 1.65 11.21
N LEU A 117 4.19 0.75 11.34
CA LEU A 117 4.07 -0.44 10.48
C LEU A 117 3.92 -0.06 9.01
N LEU A 118 3.06 0.91 8.70
CA LEU A 118 2.85 1.37 7.33
C LEU A 118 4.14 1.93 6.73
N LYS A 119 4.93 2.68 7.52
CA LYS A 119 6.22 3.20 7.09
C LYS A 119 7.21 2.06 6.77
N GLU A 120 7.37 1.09 7.67
CA GLU A 120 8.27 -0.07 7.46
C GLU A 120 7.90 -0.86 6.19
N ILE A 121 6.61 -1.07 5.97
CA ILE A 121 6.10 -1.74 4.77
C ILE A 121 6.38 -0.93 3.52
N LEU A 122 6.12 0.38 3.53
CA LEU A 122 6.30 1.25 2.36
C LEU A 122 7.79 1.43 2.00
N GLU A 123 8.69 1.36 2.98
CA GLU A 123 10.14 1.32 2.75
C GLU A 123 10.53 0.07 1.94
N VAL A 124 9.93 -1.08 2.22
CA VAL A 124 10.15 -2.32 1.46
C VAL A 124 9.43 -2.31 0.12
N TYR A 125 8.22 -1.78 0.05
CA TYR A 125 7.47 -1.62 -1.19
C TYR A 125 8.27 -0.83 -2.24
N GLY A 126 8.98 0.21 -1.79
CA GLY A 126 9.82 1.04 -2.65
C GLY A 126 9.01 1.91 -3.61
N ASP A 127 9.52 2.11 -4.83
CA ASP A 127 8.84 2.92 -5.86
C ASP A 127 7.88 2.10 -6.75
N CYS A 128 8.15 0.82 -6.99
CA CYS A 128 7.44 0.00 -7.99
C CYS A 128 7.45 -1.53 -7.69
N ASP A 129 7.07 -1.95 -6.47
CA ASP A 129 6.97 -3.37 -6.09
C ASP A 129 8.27 -4.18 -6.39
N LEU A 130 8.22 -5.09 -7.37
CA LEU A 130 9.29 -6.01 -7.79
C LEU A 130 10.15 -5.45 -8.93
N TRP A 131 9.79 -4.31 -9.50
CA TRP A 131 10.61 -3.66 -10.53
C TRP A 131 11.77 -2.94 -9.82
N LYS A 132 12.99 -3.15 -10.35
CA LYS A 132 14.26 -2.71 -9.75
C LYS A 132 14.11 -1.39 -9.00
N SER A 133 14.40 -1.42 -7.70
CA SER A 133 14.42 -0.22 -6.87
C SER A 133 15.37 0.81 -7.48
N GLU A 134 14.92 2.06 -7.55
CA GLU A 134 15.74 3.18 -8.00
C GLU A 134 16.97 3.30 -7.08
N PRO A 135 18.19 3.50 -7.63
CA PRO A 135 19.35 3.77 -6.80
C PRO A 135 19.08 5.03 -5.96
N ASN A 136 19.46 5.00 -4.68
CA ASN A 136 19.23 6.09 -3.73
C ASN A 136 17.74 6.41 -3.48
N TYR A 137 16.87 5.39 -3.48
CA TYR A 137 15.49 5.54 -3.03
C TYR A 137 15.42 5.91 -1.55
N THR A 138 14.70 6.98 -1.24
CA THR A 138 14.29 7.35 0.11
C THR A 138 12.81 7.68 0.12
N MET A 139 12.19 7.64 1.30
CA MET A 139 10.77 7.96 1.42
C MET A 139 10.42 8.63 2.75
N GLU A 140 9.31 9.37 2.75
CA GLU A 140 8.62 9.81 3.96
C GLU A 140 7.12 9.54 3.90
N LEU A 141 6.51 9.34 5.07
CA LEU A 141 5.07 9.16 5.23
C LEU A 141 4.51 10.39 5.96
N GLN A 142 3.62 11.12 5.29
CA GLN A 142 2.94 12.28 5.86
C GLN A 142 1.52 11.91 6.26
N ASP A 143 1.20 12.00 7.57
CA ASP A 143 -0.17 11.81 8.05
C ASP A 143 -1.01 13.07 7.81
N LEU A 144 -1.94 13.00 6.85
CA LEU A 144 -2.87 14.07 6.50
C LEU A 144 -4.32 13.73 6.88
N THR A 145 -4.56 12.66 7.63
CA THR A 145 -5.92 12.17 7.97
C THR A 145 -6.75 13.16 8.79
N ASP A 146 -6.09 14.06 9.53
CA ASP A 146 -6.73 15.11 10.35
C ASP A 146 -6.95 16.43 9.60
N ARG A 147 -6.47 16.56 8.35
CA ARG A 147 -6.73 17.76 7.54
C ARG A 147 -8.16 17.70 7.01
N LYS A 148 -8.99 18.66 7.43
CA LYS A 148 -10.28 18.92 6.78
C LYS A 148 -9.99 19.35 5.34
N ILE A 149 -10.36 18.50 4.38
CA ILE A 149 -10.45 18.84 2.96
C ILE A 149 -11.71 19.68 2.76
#